data_AF-A0A2A3TB12-F1
#
_entry.id   AF-A0A2A3TB12-F1
#
_cell.length_a   1.000
_cell.length_b   1.000
_cell.length_c   1.000
_cell.angle_alpha   90.00
_cell.angle_beta   90.00
_cell.angle_gamma   90.00
#
_symmetry.space_group_name_H-M   'P 1'
#
loop_
_entity.id
_entity.type
_entity.pdbx_description
1 polymer ?
#
loop_
_entity_poly.entity_id
_entity_poly.type
_entity_poly.pdbx_seq_one_letter_code
_entity_poly.pdbx_strand_id
1 'polypeptide(L)' 'MNKTSIHMGNCLGNEIKNSTLYWDVLNHYGISKDDLKKIDLSYEELYKVYKTIQQHEQVRNFLKDFKGKIANLNVK' A
#
# COMPACT_ATOMS: atom_id res chain seq x y z
N MET A 1 28.78 7.79 -11.35
CA MET A 1 27.73 6.89 -10.85
C MET A 1 26.65 7.73 -10.19
N ASN A 2 25.51 7.96 -10.85
CA ASN A 2 24.38 8.69 -10.25
C ASN A 2 23.60 7.72 -9.36
N LYS A 3 23.61 7.97 -8.04
CA LYS A 3 22.72 7.29 -7.09
C LYS A 3 21.36 7.97 -7.16
N THR A 4 20.44 7.38 -7.91
CA THR A 4 19.03 7.80 -7.86
C THR A 4 18.47 7.38 -6.50
N SER A 5 18.41 8.31 -5.55
CA SER A 5 17.72 8.10 -4.28
C SER A 5 16.23 8.32 -4.51
N ILE A 6 15.45 7.25 -4.48
CA ILE A 6 13.99 7.35 -4.45
C ILE A 6 13.62 7.67 -3.00
N HIS A 7 13.32 8.93 -2.73
CA HIS A 7 12.78 9.35 -1.44
C HIS A 7 11.31 8.91 -1.38
N MET A 8 11.07 7.66 -0.97
CA MET A 8 9.73 7.23 -0.55
C MET A 8 9.44 7.96 0.75
N GLY A 9 8.40 8.81 0.75
CA GLY A 9 8.00 9.59 1.93
C GLY A 9 7.80 8.73 3.17
N ASN A 10 7.78 9.37 4.35
CA ASN A 10 7.66 8.67 5.62
C ASN A 10 6.38 7.84 5.69
N CYS A 11 6.51 6.53 5.48
CA CYS A 11 5.46 5.57 5.80
C CYS A 11 5.32 5.53 7.33
N LEU A 12 4.29 6.19 7.86
CA LEU A 12 3.90 6.05 9.27
C LEU A 12 3.47 4.60 9.49
N GLY A 13 4.39 3.81 10.05
CA GLY A 13 4.24 2.37 10.24
C GLY A 13 3.28 2.07 11.38
N ASN A 14 1.99 1.92 11.06
CA ASN A 14 1.12 1.08 11.86
C ASN A 14 1.36 -0.38 11.46
N GLU A 15 1.50 -1.28 12.43
CA GLU A 15 1.58 -2.72 12.18
C GLU A 15 0.28 -3.21 11.53
N ILE A 16 0.30 -3.32 10.19
CA ILE A 16 -0.82 -3.87 9.43
C ILE A 16 -0.83 -5.40 9.64
N LYS A 17 -1.72 -5.86 10.54
CA LYS A 17 -2.02 -7.28 10.79
C LYS A 17 -2.59 -7.93 9.51
N ASN A 18 -2.32 -9.22 9.33
CA ASN A 18 -2.33 -10.02 8.08
C ASN A 18 -3.65 -10.15 7.27
N SER A 19 -4.56 -9.20 7.35
CA SER A 19 -5.56 -8.96 6.33
C SER A 19 -5.76 -7.45 6.28
N THR A 20 -4.99 -6.74 5.45
CA THR A 20 -5.22 -5.32 5.22
C THR A 20 -6.63 -5.23 4.65
N LEU A 21 -7.60 -4.86 5.48
CA LEU A 21 -8.95 -4.63 4.98
C LEU A 21 -8.82 -3.43 4.04
N TYR A 22 -9.56 -3.43 2.93
CA TYR A 22 -9.59 -2.32 1.96
C TYR A 22 -9.65 -0.94 2.66
N TRP A 23 -10.37 -0.89 3.78
CA TRP A 23 -10.50 0.25 4.68
C TRP A 23 -9.21 0.69 5.37
N ASP A 24 -8.29 -0.21 5.69
CA ASP A 24 -7.01 0.13 6.33
C ASP A 24 -6.10 0.89 5.37
N VAL A 25 -6.10 0.53 4.08
CA VAL A 25 -5.35 1.27 3.06
C VAL A 25 -5.95 2.66 2.87
N LEU A 26 -7.27 2.77 2.77
CA LEU A 26 -7.93 4.08 2.68
C LEU A 26 -7.69 4.95 3.90
N ASN A 27 -7.83 4.38 5.10
CA ASN A 27 -7.58 5.06 6.36
C ASN A 27 -6.12 5.53 6.47
N HIS A 28 -5.16 4.77 5.93
CA HIS A 28 -3.76 5.20 5.86
C HIS A 28 -3.57 6.51 5.09
N TYR A 29 -4.37 6.73 4.04
CA TYR A 29 -4.39 7.97 3.28
C TYR A 29 -5.38 9.02 3.84
N GLY A 30 -5.94 8.80 5.03
CA GLY A 30 -6.89 9.71 5.66
C GLY A 30 -8.28 9.71 5.03
N ILE A 31 -8.62 8.70 4.22
CA ILE A 31 -9.93 8.58 3.57
C ILE A 31 -10.82 7.68 4.42
N SER A 32 -11.83 8.26 5.05
CA SER A 32 -12.81 7.49 5.82
C SER A 32 -13.95 6.96 4.94
N LYS A 33 -14.71 6.01 5.47
CA LYS A 33 -15.96 5.55 4.85
C LYS A 33 -16.98 6.67 4.68
N ASP A 34 -17.02 7.64 5.59
CA ASP A 34 -17.94 8.77 5.51
C ASP A 34 -17.50 9.79 4.46
N ASP A 35 -16.20 9.91 4.19
CA ASP A 35 -15.72 10.74 3.08
C ASP A 35 -16.13 10.15 1.73
N LEU A 36 -16.04 8.83 1.57
CA LEU A 36 -16.54 8.17 0.36
C LEU A 36 -18.05 8.32 0.14
N LYS A 37 -18.86 8.46 1.21
CA LYS A 37 -20.30 8.72 1.06
C LYS A 37 -20.61 10.15 0.62
N LYS A 38 -19.70 11.10 0.87
CA LYS A 38 -19.86 12.51 0.43
C LYS A 38 -19.55 12.67 -1.05
N ILE A 39 -18.85 11.70 -1.64
CA ILE A 39 -18.48 11.71 -3.05
C ILE A 39 -19.45 10.79 -3.78
N ASP A 40 -20.16 11.32 -4.77
CA ASP A 40 -21.02 10.51 -5.64
C ASP A 40 -20.16 9.80 -6.68
N LEU A 41 -19.51 8.70 -6.26
CA LEU A 41 -18.65 7.91 -7.13
C LEU A 41 -19.48 6.96 -7.98
N SER A 42 -19.23 6.97 -9.28
CA SER A 42 -19.73 5.92 -10.16
C SER A 42 -19.16 4.55 -9.78
N TYR A 43 -19.85 3.49 -10.18
CA TYR A 43 -19.37 2.12 -9.99
C TYR A 43 -17.98 1.90 -10.62
N GLU A 44 -17.69 2.52 -11.77
CA GLU A 44 -16.38 2.43 -12.40
C GLU A 44 -15.27 3.08 -11.55
N GLU A 45 -15.56 4.22 -10.91
CA GLU A 45 -14.60 4.90 -10.05
C GLU A 45 -14.35 4.11 -8.77
N LEU A 46 -15.41 3.57 -8.14
CA LEU A 46 -15.27 2.65 -7.00
C LEU A 46 -14.44 1.42 -7.37
N TYR A 47 -14.66 0.86 -8.56
CA TYR A 47 -13.88 -0.27 -9.05
C TYR A 47 -12.41 0.10 -9.27
N LYS A 48 -12.11 1.29 -9.81
CA LYS A 48 -10.73 1.79 -9.95
C LYS A 48 -10.05 1.89 -8.59
N VAL A 49 -10.69 2.49 -7.59
CA VAL A 49 -10.14 2.60 -6.23
C VAL A 49 -9.84 1.21 -5.65
N TYR A 50 -10.77 0.26 -5.79
CA TYR A 50 -10.56 -1.13 -5.40
C TYR A 50 -9.36 -1.78 -6.10
N LYS A 51 -9.24 -1.65 -7.42
CA LYS A 51 -8.12 -2.22 -8.18
C LYS A 51 -6.78 -1.61 -7.78
N THR A 52 -6.73 -0.30 -7.54
CA THR A 52 -5.52 0.38 -7.07
C THR A 52 -5.08 -0.14 -5.71
N ILE A 53 -6.01 -0.33 -4.77
CA ILE A 53 -5.70 -0.89 -3.44
C ILE A 53 -5.22 -2.34 -3.55
N GLN A 54 -5.86 -3.14 -4.41
CA GLN A 54 -5.42 -4.51 -4.66
C GLN A 54 -3.97 -4.57 -5.19
N GLN A 55 -3.62 -3.70 -6.15
CA GLN A 55 -2.26 -3.61 -6.67
C GLN A 55 -1.26 -3.15 -5.62
N HIS A 56 -1.62 -2.19 -4.76
CA HIS A 56 -0.77 -1.74 -3.66
C HIS A 56 -0.39 -2.90 -2.73
N GLU A 57 -1.34 -3.76 -2.35
CA GLU A 57 -1.05 -4.92 -1.51
C GLU A 57 -0.16 -5.96 -2.22
N GLN A 58 -0.33 -6.15 -3.53
CA GLN A 58 0.55 -7.02 -4.32
C GLN A 58 2.00 -6.50 -4.33
N VAL A 59 2.19 -5.20 -4.54
CA VAL A 59 3.51 -4.56 -4.50
C VAL A 59 4.12 -4.68 -3.10
N ARG A 60 3.34 -4.43 -2.04
CA ARG A 60 3.79 -4.56 -0.66
C ARG A 60 4.28 -5.98 -0.34
N ASN A 61 3.52 -6.99 -0.74
CA ASN A 61 3.90 -8.40 -0.52
C ASN A 61 5.17 -8.75 -1.30
N PHE A 62 5.26 -8.35 -2.56
CA PHE A 62 6.47 -8.53 -3.36
C PHE A 62 7.71 -7.90 -2.69
N LEU A 63 7.60 -6.67 -2.18
CA LEU A 63 8.72 -5.98 -1.53
C LEU A 63 9.12 -6.64 -0.20
N LYS A 64 8.16 -7.18 0.57
CA LYS A 64 8.46 -7.97 1.77
C LYS A 64 9.27 -9.22 1.42
N ASP A 65 8.84 -9.97 0.41
CA ASP A 65 9.54 -11.17 -0.04
C ASP A 65 10.93 -10.84 -0.57
N PHE A 66 11.04 -9.74 -1.32
CA PHE A 66 12.32 -9.25 -1.84
C PHE A 66 13.29 -8.87 -0.73
N LYS A 67 12.82 -8.17 0.32
CA LYS A 67 13.62 -7.86 1.51
C LYS A 67 14.12 -9.13 2.21
N GLY A 68 13.27 -10.16 2.33
CA GLY A 68 13.65 -11.46 2.87
C GLY A 68 14.79 -12.12 2.07
N LYS A 69 14.72 -12.05 0.73
CA LYS A 69 15.79 -12.54 -0.15
C LYS A 69 17.11 -11.80 0.09
N ILE A 70 17.07 -10.47 0.22
CA ILE A 70 18.27 -9.66 0.50
C ILE A 70 18.88 -10.04 1.86
N ALA A 71 18.05 -10.16 2.91
CA ALA A 71 18.51 -10.49 4.24
C ALA A 71 19.25 -11.85 4.28
N ASN A 72 18.77 -12.83 3.51
CA ASN A 72 19.38 -14.16 3.41
C ASN A 72 20.67 -14.19 2.57
N LEU A 73 20.94 -13.17 1.75
CA LEU A 73 22.20 -13.05 1.00
C LEU A 73 23.37 -12.58 1.88
N ASN A 74 23.08 -11.84 2.95
CA ASN A 74 24.10 -11.32 3.89
C ASN A 74 24.53 -12.33 4.97
N VAL A 75 24.09 -13.59 4.88
CA VAL A 75 24.42 -14.68 5.83
C VAL A 75 25.44 -15.66 5.22
N LYS A 76 26.23 -15.23 4.22
CA LYS A 76 27.33 -16.03 3.64
C LYS A 76 28.66 -15.29 3.75
#